data_AF-A0A660ZUF5-F1
#
_entry.id   AF-A0A660ZUF5-F1
#
_cell.length_a   1.000
_cell.length_b   1.000
_cell.length_c   1.000
_cell.angle_alpha   90.00
_cell.angle_beta   90.00
_cell.angle_gamma   90.00
#
_symmetry.space_group_name_H-M   'P 1'
#
loop_
_entity.id
_entity.type
_entity.pdbx_description
1 polymer ?
#
loop_
_entity_poly.entity_id
_entity_poly.type
_entity_poly.pdbx_seq_one_letter_code
_entity_poly.pdbx_strand_id
1 'polypeptide(L)'
;MNSEDNNPQREPLPDKHASLYKLLVSPLADHGGFFGFLSFIYRLGIKETLLRVSRMLRRLLGATVDRMYDRRHNMDTTGCIAASDLDVEGESKNFSEVYAPTPEKSFRLMLKAIPVDLRDFSFIDYGCGKGRTLMIGAEHPFRQIIGIEHSGELARIASSNIASYRSIHDNCPGMEVLHLDASDFEPPPGPCFFYFYSPFHGQVLQRVVDNIRQSYEQSPRPMVILYSEDRNTIEIPVALFETIEGTKLLKESTVLYDMGALTPMIYAVFTNNEAMQIVE
;
A
#
# COMPACT_ATOMS: atom_id res chain seq x y z
N MET A 1 6.85 -27.73 -28.12
CA MET A 1 6.90 -28.62 -26.94
C MET A 1 6.55 -27.74 -25.77
N ASN A 2 5.32 -27.86 -25.28
CA ASN A 2 4.71 -26.98 -24.30
C ASN A 2 5.42 -27.12 -22.94
N SER A 3 5.86 -26.01 -22.36
CA SER A 3 6.16 -25.92 -20.92
C SER A 3 4.99 -25.21 -20.27
N GLU A 4 4.19 -25.99 -19.54
CA GLU A 4 3.00 -25.58 -18.84
C GLU A 4 3.31 -24.51 -17.79
N ASP A 5 2.56 -23.42 -17.92
CA ASP A 5 2.48 -22.27 -17.05
C ASP A 5 1.80 -22.70 -15.75
N ASN A 6 2.62 -23.03 -14.75
CA ASN A 6 2.16 -23.53 -13.46
C ASN A 6 1.74 -22.35 -12.57
N ASN A 7 0.68 -21.65 -12.98
CA ASN A 7 0.04 -20.61 -12.20
C ASN A 7 -0.84 -21.29 -11.12
N PRO A 8 -0.48 -21.26 -9.83
CA PRO A 8 -1.35 -21.82 -8.79
C PRO A 8 -2.67 -21.05 -8.84
N GLN A 9 -3.76 -21.77 -9.08
CA GLN A 9 -5.10 -21.21 -9.22
C GLN A 9 -5.37 -20.20 -8.10
N ARG A 10 -5.42 -18.92 -8.47
CA ARG A 10 -5.81 -17.82 -7.58
C ARG A 10 -7.24 -18.09 -7.14
N GLU A 11 -7.46 -18.36 -5.85
CA GLU A 11 -8.82 -18.35 -5.29
C GLU A 11 -9.45 -16.98 -5.60
N PRO A 12 -10.64 -16.94 -6.21
CA PRO A 12 -11.31 -15.68 -6.49
C PRO A 12 -11.54 -14.94 -5.17
N LEU A 13 -11.19 -13.64 -5.15
CA LEU A 13 -11.49 -12.76 -4.02
C LEU A 13 -12.99 -12.88 -3.70
N PRO A 14 -13.38 -13.26 -2.47
CA PRO A 14 -14.78 -13.41 -2.14
C PRO A 14 -15.48 -12.05 -2.25
N ASP A 15 -16.61 -12.07 -2.96
CA ASP A 15 -17.60 -11.01 -3.14
C ASP A 15 -17.56 -9.93 -2.03
N LYS A 16 -17.39 -8.65 -2.42
CA LYS A 16 -17.34 -7.47 -1.53
C LYS A 16 -18.60 -7.37 -0.63
N HIS A 17 -19.64 -8.15 -0.93
CA HIS A 17 -20.88 -8.31 -0.18
C HIS A 17 -21.04 -9.64 0.56
N ALA A 18 -19.96 -10.36 0.87
CA ALA A 18 -20.02 -11.49 1.81
C ALA A 18 -20.32 -10.98 3.23
N SER A 19 -21.56 -10.58 3.43
CA SER A 19 -22.18 -10.21 4.70
C SER A 19 -21.93 -11.33 5.71
N LEU A 20 -21.75 -10.99 7.00
CA LEU A 20 -21.84 -11.93 8.13
C LEU A 20 -22.98 -12.95 7.93
N TYR A 21 -24.06 -12.52 7.29
CA TYR A 21 -25.18 -13.35 6.85
C TYR A 21 -24.76 -14.51 5.92
N LYS A 22 -24.01 -14.28 4.84
CA LYS A 22 -23.60 -15.38 3.92
C LYS A 22 -22.64 -16.39 4.57
N LEU A 23 -21.90 -16.02 5.62
CA LEU A 23 -20.93 -16.93 6.26
C LEU A 23 -21.51 -17.65 7.48
N LEU A 24 -22.35 -16.99 8.27
CA LEU A 24 -22.92 -17.53 9.49
C LEU A 24 -24.38 -17.97 9.34
N VAL A 25 -25.11 -17.41 8.37
CA VAL A 25 -26.56 -17.59 8.22
C VAL A 25 -26.94 -18.36 6.95
N SER A 26 -26.29 -18.15 5.80
CA SER A 26 -26.58 -18.98 4.62
C SER A 26 -26.26 -20.46 4.86
N PRO A 27 -25.19 -20.86 5.57
CA PRO A 27 -24.97 -22.27 5.90
C PRO A 27 -26.02 -22.84 6.87
N LEU A 28 -26.69 -22.00 7.68
CA LEU A 28 -27.85 -22.43 8.48
C LEU A 28 -29.07 -22.72 7.60
N ALA A 29 -29.26 -21.98 6.50
CA ALA A 29 -30.35 -22.22 5.54
C ALA A 29 -30.02 -23.35 4.55
N ASP A 30 -28.80 -23.38 4.03
CA ASP A 30 -28.33 -24.26 2.95
C ASP A 30 -28.00 -25.68 3.42
N HIS A 31 -27.81 -25.90 4.73
CA HIS A 31 -27.50 -27.22 5.31
C HIS A 31 -28.62 -27.80 6.18
N GLY A 32 -29.81 -27.21 6.21
CA GLY A 32 -30.96 -27.77 6.94
C GLY A 32 -30.99 -27.40 8.43
N GLY A 33 -30.62 -26.17 8.78
CA GLY A 33 -30.70 -25.62 10.13
C GLY A 33 -29.41 -25.79 10.95
N PHE A 34 -29.55 -25.62 12.26
CA PHE A 34 -28.43 -25.60 13.23
C PHE A 34 -27.54 -26.85 13.18
N PHE A 35 -28.13 -28.03 13.00
CA PHE A 35 -27.38 -29.30 12.93
C PHE A 35 -26.59 -29.44 11.61
N GLY A 36 -27.13 -28.93 10.51
CA GLY A 36 -26.43 -28.85 9.23
C GLY A 36 -25.22 -27.92 9.26
N PHE A 37 -25.41 -26.76 9.88
CA PHE A 37 -24.34 -25.80 10.13
C PHE A 37 -23.24 -26.39 11.02
N LEU A 38 -23.60 -27.09 12.10
CA LEU A 38 -22.64 -27.81 12.95
C LEU A 38 -21.88 -28.89 12.17
N SER A 39 -22.56 -29.65 11.31
CA SER A 39 -21.92 -30.65 10.45
C SER A 39 -20.97 -30.02 9.42
N PHE A 40 -21.34 -28.86 8.85
CA PHE A 40 -20.50 -28.07 7.97
C PHE A 40 -19.24 -27.54 8.69
N ILE A 41 -19.39 -26.97 9.89
CA ILE A 41 -18.25 -26.54 10.73
C ILE A 41 -17.37 -27.74 11.09
N TYR A 42 -17.96 -28.90 11.40
CA TYR A 42 -17.22 -30.10 11.73
C TYR A 42 -16.45 -30.66 10.52
N ARG A 43 -17.02 -30.58 9.31
CA ARG A 43 -16.37 -30.97 8.03
C ARG A 43 -15.26 -30.02 7.59
N LEU A 44 -15.44 -28.71 7.75
CA LEU A 44 -14.39 -27.71 7.46
C LEU A 44 -13.30 -27.66 8.53
N GLY A 45 -13.62 -28.12 9.74
CA GLY A 45 -12.77 -27.96 10.92
C GLY A 45 -13.10 -26.67 11.67
N ILE A 46 -13.29 -26.81 12.99
CA ILE A 46 -13.62 -25.69 13.90
C ILE A 46 -12.53 -24.60 13.86
N LYS A 47 -11.26 -25.00 13.80
CA LYS A 47 -10.12 -24.07 13.72
C LYS A 47 -10.18 -23.20 12.47
N GLU A 48 -10.44 -23.79 11.32
CA GLU A 48 -10.52 -23.08 10.03
C GLU A 48 -11.73 -22.13 9.99
N THR A 49 -12.86 -22.57 10.55
CA THR A 49 -14.06 -21.73 10.69
C THR A 49 -13.79 -20.52 11.58
N LEU A 50 -13.17 -20.71 12.75
CA LEU A 50 -12.80 -19.62 13.66
C LEU A 50 -11.81 -18.64 13.00
N LEU A 51 -10.85 -19.14 12.22
CA LEU A 51 -9.94 -18.30 11.45
C LEU A 51 -10.67 -17.47 10.38
N ARG A 52 -11.67 -18.04 9.70
CA ARG A 52 -12.50 -17.31 8.73
C ARG A 52 -13.35 -16.23 9.39
N VAL A 53 -14.01 -16.55 10.51
CA VAL A 53 -14.82 -15.57 11.26
C VAL A 53 -13.96 -14.45 11.82
N SER A 54 -12.81 -14.77 12.42
CA SER A 54 -11.88 -13.74 12.93
C SER A 54 -11.34 -12.84 11.81
N ARG A 55 -11.03 -13.37 10.62
CA ARG A 55 -10.64 -12.57 9.44
C ARG A 55 -11.76 -11.63 9.01
N MET A 56 -13.00 -12.10 9.00
CA MET A 56 -14.16 -11.28 8.62
C MET A 56 -14.47 -10.18 9.65
N LEU A 57 -14.47 -10.50 10.95
CA LEU A 57 -14.66 -9.48 12.00
C LEU A 57 -13.58 -8.40 11.93
N ARG A 58 -12.32 -8.81 11.68
CA ARG A 58 -11.22 -7.87 11.44
C ARG A 58 -11.51 -6.97 10.24
N ARG A 59 -11.97 -7.52 9.10
CA ARG A 59 -12.35 -6.73 7.91
C ARG A 59 -13.39 -5.65 8.22
N LEU A 60 -14.40 -6.01 9.02
CA LEU A 60 -15.44 -5.06 9.43
C LEU A 60 -14.91 -3.96 10.34
N LEU A 61 -14.02 -4.31 11.27
CA LEU A 61 -13.34 -3.33 12.13
C LEU A 61 -12.44 -2.40 11.32
N GLY A 62 -11.61 -2.94 10.41
CA GLY A 62 -10.76 -2.16 9.51
C GLY A 62 -11.54 -1.16 8.67
N ALA A 63 -12.59 -1.65 7.97
CA ALA A 63 -13.47 -0.78 7.20
C ALA A 63 -14.16 0.30 8.05
N THR A 64 -14.39 0.05 9.34
CA THR A 64 -14.95 1.06 10.26
C THR A 64 -13.90 2.11 10.62
N VAL A 65 -12.67 1.69 10.92
CA VAL A 65 -11.54 2.58 11.21
C VAL A 65 -11.22 3.47 10.00
N ASP A 66 -11.16 2.91 8.80
CA ASP A 66 -10.90 3.66 7.58
C ASP A 66 -11.98 4.72 7.33
N ARG A 67 -13.26 4.37 7.52
CA ARG A 67 -14.37 5.33 7.40
C ARG A 67 -14.33 6.42 8.47
N MET A 68 -13.82 6.12 9.67
CA MET A 68 -13.64 7.12 10.71
C MET A 68 -12.58 8.14 10.32
N TYR A 69 -11.48 7.71 9.68
CA TYR A 69 -10.46 8.61 9.14
C TYR A 69 -11.05 9.49 8.03
N ASP A 70 -11.68 8.89 7.03
CA ASP A 70 -12.35 9.60 5.93
C ASP A 70 -13.32 10.67 6.44
N ARG A 71 -14.14 10.33 7.45
CA ARG A 71 -15.07 11.29 8.08
C ARG A 71 -14.37 12.41 8.83
N ARG A 72 -13.29 12.11 9.56
CA ARG A 72 -12.53 13.12 10.32
C ARG A 72 -11.91 14.16 9.41
N HIS A 73 -11.42 13.73 8.25
CA HIS A 73 -10.69 14.59 7.31
C HIS A 73 -11.52 15.03 6.10
N ASN A 74 -12.81 14.67 6.05
CA ASN A 74 -13.73 14.93 4.93
C ASN A 74 -13.15 14.46 3.57
N MET A 75 -12.73 13.19 3.54
CA MET A 75 -12.09 12.55 2.40
C MET A 75 -12.85 11.32 1.93
N ASP A 76 -12.58 10.92 0.69
CA ASP A 76 -12.88 9.60 0.17
C ASP A 76 -11.57 8.88 -0.10
N THR A 77 -11.09 8.08 0.87
CA THR A 77 -9.89 7.25 0.72
C THR A 77 -10.13 5.77 1.03
N THR A 78 -11.35 5.40 1.41
CA THR A 78 -11.76 4.02 1.65
C THR A 78 -12.06 3.24 0.37
N GLY A 79 -12.04 1.90 0.49
CA GLY A 79 -12.51 0.97 -0.54
C GLY A 79 -11.37 0.28 -1.30
N CYS A 80 -11.54 -1.02 -1.58
CA CYS A 80 -10.63 -1.76 -2.45
C CYS A 80 -11.17 -1.78 -3.88
N ILE A 81 -10.33 -1.54 -4.88
CA ILE A 81 -10.68 -1.65 -6.31
C ILE A 81 -9.81 -2.74 -6.92
N ALA A 82 -10.42 -3.70 -7.61
CA ALA A 82 -9.66 -4.77 -8.23
C ALA A 82 -8.83 -4.21 -9.39
N ALA A 83 -7.64 -4.76 -9.64
CA ALA A 83 -6.78 -4.30 -10.74
C ALA A 83 -7.49 -4.35 -12.11
N SER A 84 -8.40 -5.31 -12.31
CA SER A 84 -9.24 -5.42 -13.50
C SER A 84 -10.19 -4.24 -13.71
N ASP A 85 -10.60 -3.61 -12.62
CA ASP A 85 -11.62 -2.56 -12.59
C ASP A 85 -10.97 -1.16 -12.61
N LEU A 86 -9.64 -1.08 -12.60
CA LEU A 86 -8.91 0.17 -12.77
C LEU A 86 -8.95 0.60 -14.24
N ASP A 87 -9.20 1.89 -14.46
CA ASP A 87 -9.16 2.60 -15.74
C ASP A 87 -7.73 2.86 -16.21
N VAL A 88 -6.92 1.79 -16.20
CA VAL A 88 -5.52 1.79 -16.60
C VAL A 88 -5.40 1.17 -18.00
N GLU A 89 -4.58 1.78 -18.85
CA GLU A 89 -4.28 1.34 -20.22
C GLU A 89 -2.80 0.90 -20.35
N GLY A 90 -2.46 0.24 -21.46
CA GLY A 90 -1.08 -0.16 -21.77
C GLY A 90 -0.60 -1.47 -21.11
N GLU A 91 0.66 -1.82 -21.38
CA GLU A 91 1.28 -3.07 -20.89
C GLU A 91 1.44 -3.10 -19.37
N SER A 92 1.60 -1.93 -18.75
CA SER A 92 1.74 -1.74 -17.30
C SER A 92 0.53 -2.22 -16.50
N LYS A 93 -0.65 -2.29 -17.13
CA LYS A 93 -1.87 -2.85 -16.51
C LYS A 93 -1.65 -4.27 -15.99
N ASN A 94 -0.84 -5.06 -16.69
CA ASN A 94 -0.57 -6.46 -16.32
C ASN A 94 0.23 -6.60 -15.01
N PHE A 95 0.84 -5.50 -14.56
CA PHE A 95 1.68 -5.46 -13.37
C PHE A 95 1.04 -4.64 -12.24
N SER A 96 -0.20 -4.16 -12.42
CA SER A 96 -0.95 -3.42 -11.40
C SER A 96 -1.55 -4.35 -10.34
N GLU A 97 -1.47 -3.93 -9.08
CA GLU A 97 -2.08 -4.62 -7.95
C GLU A 97 -3.48 -4.07 -7.60
N VAL A 98 -4.23 -4.84 -6.81
CA VAL A 98 -5.51 -4.38 -6.23
C VAL A 98 -5.26 -3.12 -5.40
N TYR A 99 -5.99 -2.03 -5.69
CA TYR A 99 -5.98 -0.85 -4.85
C TYR A 99 -6.53 -1.21 -3.47
N ALA A 100 -5.72 -0.96 -2.43
CA ALA A 100 -6.11 -1.02 -1.04
C ALA A 100 -5.45 0.18 -0.34
N PRO A 101 -6.18 0.89 0.54
CA PRO A 101 -5.58 2.03 1.21
C PRO A 101 -4.53 1.55 2.21
N THR A 102 -3.39 2.25 2.24
CA THR A 102 -2.37 2.00 3.27
C THR A 102 -2.97 2.21 4.67
N PRO A 103 -2.80 1.26 5.60
CA PRO A 103 -3.26 1.41 6.98
C PRO A 103 -2.55 2.58 7.68
N GLU A 104 -3.34 3.53 8.18
CA GLU A 104 -2.83 4.82 8.69
C GLU A 104 -1.78 4.64 9.80
N LYS A 105 -2.10 3.85 10.83
CA LYS A 105 -1.22 3.71 11.99
C LYS A 105 0.07 2.98 11.62
N SER A 106 0.00 2.01 10.71
CA SER A 106 1.16 1.26 10.23
C SER A 106 2.10 2.19 9.48
N PHE A 107 1.57 3.02 8.59
CA PHE A 107 2.36 4.01 7.88
C PHE A 107 3.05 5.00 8.84
N ARG A 108 2.33 5.51 9.84
CA ARG A 108 2.91 6.38 10.88
C ARG A 108 4.01 5.71 11.69
N LEU A 109 3.83 4.44 12.04
CA LEU A 109 4.84 3.67 12.77
C LEU A 109 6.09 3.44 11.92
N MET A 110 5.93 3.15 10.63
CA MET A 110 7.04 3.02 9.69
C MET A 110 7.81 4.34 9.55
N LEU A 111 7.12 5.47 9.33
CA LEU A 111 7.77 6.79 9.27
C LEU A 111 8.54 7.13 10.56
N LYS A 112 7.96 6.87 11.73
CA LYS A 112 8.61 7.10 13.02
C LYS A 112 9.85 6.23 13.23
N ALA A 113 9.93 5.07 12.60
CA ALA A 113 11.06 4.15 12.73
C ALA A 113 12.29 4.56 11.91
N ILE A 114 12.19 5.62 11.09
CA ILE A 114 13.28 6.08 10.21
C ILE A 114 13.96 7.29 10.88
N PRO A 115 15.24 7.17 11.31
CA PRO A 115 15.92 8.21 12.08
C PRO A 115 16.50 9.30 11.17
N VAL A 116 15.65 10.04 10.46
CA VAL A 116 16.06 11.15 9.60
C VAL A 116 15.20 12.38 9.80
N ASP A 117 15.80 13.55 9.65
CA ASP A 117 15.06 14.79 9.49
C ASP A 117 14.43 14.87 8.09
N LEU A 118 13.10 14.85 8.04
CA LEU A 118 12.35 14.83 6.79
C LEU A 118 12.26 16.21 6.11
N ARG A 119 12.75 17.27 6.75
CA ARG A 119 12.62 18.67 6.27
C ARG A 119 13.12 18.95 4.87
N ASP A 120 14.23 18.31 4.49
CA ASP A 120 14.84 18.53 3.17
C ASP A 120 14.32 17.55 2.11
N PHE A 121 13.56 16.53 2.53
CA PHE A 121 13.10 15.45 1.66
C PHE A 121 11.84 15.84 0.90
N SER A 122 11.82 15.53 -0.40
CA SER A 122 10.57 15.33 -1.13
C SER A 122 10.02 13.97 -0.79
N PHE A 123 8.75 13.88 -0.41
CA PHE A 123 8.05 12.60 -0.26
C PHE A 123 7.41 12.23 -1.61
N ILE A 124 7.76 11.07 -2.14
CA ILE A 124 7.24 10.53 -3.40
C ILE A 124 6.53 9.22 -3.08
N ASP A 125 5.24 9.16 -3.37
CA ASP A 125 4.42 7.96 -3.18
C ASP A 125 4.05 7.35 -4.53
N TYR A 126 4.61 6.18 -4.83
CA TYR A 126 4.31 5.44 -6.05
C TYR A 126 3.05 4.60 -5.86
N GLY A 127 2.03 4.86 -6.68
CA GLY A 127 0.71 4.24 -6.54
C GLY A 127 -0.07 4.83 -5.38
N CYS A 128 -0.15 6.17 -5.31
CA CYS A 128 -0.75 6.86 -4.17
C CYS A 128 -2.28 6.65 -4.04
N GLY A 129 -2.93 6.12 -5.09
CA GLY A 129 -4.36 5.88 -5.16
C GLY A 129 -5.15 7.13 -4.81
N LYS A 130 -6.10 7.02 -3.88
CA LYS A 130 -6.90 8.16 -3.39
C LYS A 130 -6.14 9.15 -2.49
N GLY A 131 -4.84 8.93 -2.24
CA GLY A 131 -3.92 9.91 -1.65
C GLY A 131 -3.79 9.90 -0.13
N ARG A 132 -4.36 8.94 0.60
CA ARG A 132 -4.32 8.90 2.09
C ARG A 132 -2.92 9.12 2.68
N THR A 133 -1.94 8.44 2.13
CA THR A 133 -0.50 8.53 2.43
C THR A 133 0.07 9.93 2.21
N LEU A 134 -0.39 10.66 1.19
CA LEU A 134 0.00 12.05 0.96
C LEU A 134 -0.47 12.95 2.10
N MET A 135 -1.70 12.74 2.59
CA MET A 135 -2.24 13.52 3.72
C MET A 135 -1.56 13.16 5.04
N ILE A 136 -1.26 11.87 5.28
CA ILE A 136 -0.46 11.48 6.44
C ILE A 136 0.95 12.08 6.32
N GLY A 137 1.55 12.05 5.13
CA GLY A 137 2.84 12.68 4.84
C GLY A 137 2.83 14.17 5.12
N ALA A 138 1.72 14.87 4.87
CA ALA A 138 1.58 16.31 5.11
C ALA A 138 1.61 16.69 6.59
N GLU A 139 1.45 15.73 7.50
CA GLU A 139 1.63 15.91 8.95
C GLU A 139 3.10 15.86 9.38
N HIS A 140 3.99 15.48 8.45
CA HIS A 140 5.44 15.47 8.64
C HIS A 140 6.07 16.62 7.86
N PRO A 141 7.26 17.09 8.27
CA PRO A 141 7.80 18.35 7.76
C PRO A 141 8.46 18.21 6.38
N PHE A 142 7.96 17.34 5.49
CA PHE A 142 8.53 17.18 4.14
C PHE A 142 8.54 18.51 3.36
N ARG A 143 9.58 18.70 2.55
CA ARG A 143 9.71 19.89 1.68
C ARG A 143 8.54 20.00 0.70
N GLN A 144 8.16 18.86 0.13
CA GLN A 144 7.04 18.71 -0.79
C GLN A 144 6.61 17.23 -0.82
N ILE A 145 5.42 16.99 -1.35
CA ILE A 145 4.76 15.70 -1.42
C ILE A 145 4.23 15.51 -2.84
N ILE A 146 4.59 14.40 -3.48
CA ILE A 146 4.23 14.05 -4.85
C ILE A 146 3.62 12.64 -4.81
N GLY A 147 2.37 12.52 -5.22
CA GLY A 147 1.72 11.23 -5.45
C GLY A 147 1.72 10.89 -6.93
N ILE A 148 2.02 9.64 -7.28
CA ILE A 148 1.96 9.13 -8.65
C ILE A 148 0.83 8.10 -8.71
N GLU A 149 -0.11 8.29 -9.64
CA GLU A 149 -1.23 7.39 -9.82
C GLU A 149 -1.55 7.21 -11.31
N HIS A 150 -1.72 5.97 -11.75
CA HIS A 150 -1.99 5.65 -13.15
C HIS A 150 -3.50 5.70 -13.45
N SER A 151 -4.37 5.37 -12.48
CA SER A 151 -5.81 5.50 -12.63
C SER A 151 -6.23 6.98 -12.63
N GLY A 152 -6.83 7.44 -13.73
CA GLY A 152 -7.33 8.80 -13.86
C GLY A 152 -8.45 9.09 -12.85
N GLU A 153 -9.33 8.13 -12.61
CA GLU A 153 -10.37 8.24 -11.58
C GLU A 153 -9.76 8.43 -10.18
N LEU A 154 -8.80 7.59 -9.78
CA LEU A 154 -8.18 7.66 -8.47
C LEU A 154 -7.37 8.95 -8.30
N ALA A 155 -6.61 9.36 -9.32
CA ALA A 155 -5.85 10.60 -9.31
C ALA A 155 -6.75 11.83 -9.13
N ARG A 156 -7.93 11.84 -9.77
CA ARG A 156 -8.94 12.90 -9.59
C ARG A 156 -9.50 12.92 -8.17
N ILE A 157 -9.80 11.75 -7.59
CA ILE A 157 -10.27 11.64 -6.20
C ILE A 157 -9.18 12.15 -5.25
N ALA A 158 -7.93 11.73 -5.43
CA ALA A 158 -6.80 12.18 -4.62
C ALA A 158 -6.61 13.69 -4.67
N SER A 159 -6.70 14.29 -5.86
CA SER A 159 -6.65 15.74 -6.04
C SER A 159 -7.77 16.46 -5.27
N SER A 160 -8.99 15.91 -5.29
CA SER A 160 -10.10 16.43 -4.49
C SER A 160 -9.86 16.29 -2.99
N ASN A 161 -9.31 15.17 -2.53
CA ASN A 161 -8.96 14.96 -1.13
C ASN A 161 -7.87 15.93 -0.66
N ILE A 162 -6.85 16.21 -1.48
CA ILE A 162 -5.83 17.24 -1.19
C ILE A 162 -6.48 18.60 -1.02
N ALA A 163 -7.39 19.00 -1.92
CA ALA A 163 -8.09 20.28 -1.82
C ALA A 163 -8.92 20.37 -0.52
N SER A 164 -9.68 19.32 -0.18
CA SER A 164 -10.42 19.24 1.08
C SER A 164 -9.49 19.33 2.29
N TYR A 165 -8.39 18.57 2.30
CA TYR A 165 -7.43 18.59 3.40
C TYR A 165 -6.84 19.97 3.63
N ARG A 166 -6.41 20.65 2.56
CA ARG A 166 -5.88 22.01 2.59
C ARG A 166 -6.87 23.04 3.12
N SER A 167 -8.16 22.84 2.88
CA SER A 167 -9.20 23.78 3.34
C SER A 167 -9.35 23.84 4.86
N ILE A 168 -8.83 22.83 5.58
CA ILE A 168 -8.96 22.70 7.05
C ILE A 168 -7.61 22.58 7.78
N HIS A 169 -6.48 22.58 7.07
CA HIS A 169 -5.13 22.57 7.66
C HIS A 169 -4.32 23.75 7.13
N ASP A 170 -3.93 24.64 8.04
CA ASP A 170 -3.00 25.72 7.74
C ASP A 170 -1.55 25.18 7.64
N ASN A 171 -0.73 25.76 6.75
CA ASN A 171 0.70 25.47 6.61
C ASN A 171 1.08 24.02 6.20
N CYS A 172 0.24 23.32 5.43
CA CYS A 172 0.65 22.05 4.84
C CYS A 172 1.74 22.24 3.77
N PRO A 173 2.65 21.27 3.58
CA PRO A 173 3.61 21.30 2.49
C PRO A 173 2.92 21.28 1.10
N GLY A 174 3.68 21.65 0.08
CA GLY A 174 3.26 21.45 -1.31
C GLY A 174 2.90 19.98 -1.53
N MET A 175 1.72 19.74 -2.07
CA MET A 175 1.16 18.42 -2.38
C MET A 175 0.61 18.45 -3.80
N GLU A 176 0.97 17.46 -4.60
CA GLU A 176 0.41 17.25 -5.93
C GLU A 176 0.20 15.77 -6.23
N VAL A 177 -0.69 15.50 -7.17
CA VAL A 177 -0.92 14.16 -7.72
C VAL A 177 -0.66 14.24 -9.21
N LEU A 178 0.25 13.40 -9.69
CA LEU A 178 0.59 13.26 -11.09
C LEU A 178 -0.15 12.04 -11.63
N HIS A 179 -1.05 12.29 -12.60
CA HIS A 179 -1.71 11.23 -13.36
C HIS A 179 -0.78 10.77 -14.48
N LEU A 180 0.01 9.73 -14.21
CA LEU A 180 0.98 9.15 -15.15
C LEU A 180 1.35 7.72 -14.73
N ASP A 181 1.93 6.97 -15.68
CA ASP A 181 2.58 5.70 -15.37
C ASP A 181 3.84 5.96 -14.55
N ALA A 182 3.99 5.25 -13.43
CA ALA A 182 5.17 5.33 -12.59
C ALA A 182 6.48 5.10 -13.36
N SER A 183 6.45 4.28 -14.42
CA SER A 183 7.62 4.03 -15.29
C SER A 183 8.12 5.26 -16.04
N ASP A 184 7.29 6.29 -16.15
CA ASP A 184 7.57 7.54 -16.86
C ASP A 184 7.91 8.68 -15.91
N PHE A 185 7.86 8.44 -14.59
CA PHE A 185 8.18 9.45 -13.60
C PHE A 185 9.70 9.66 -13.47
N GLU A 186 10.10 10.94 -13.50
CA GLU A 186 11.46 11.38 -13.22
C GLU A 186 11.53 12.02 -11.81
N PRO A 187 12.25 11.40 -10.85
CA PRO A 187 12.39 11.96 -9.51
C PRO A 187 13.06 13.34 -9.51
N PRO A 188 12.56 14.30 -8.69
CA PRO A 188 13.17 15.63 -8.61
C PRO A 188 14.58 15.58 -8.02
N PRO A 189 15.43 16.58 -8.31
CA PRO A 189 16.71 16.72 -7.64
C PRO A 189 16.53 17.05 -6.14
N GLY A 190 17.58 16.84 -5.37
CA GLY A 190 17.59 16.99 -3.90
C GLY A 190 17.02 15.77 -3.13
N PRO A 191 17.12 15.77 -1.79
CA PRO A 191 16.80 14.59 -0.99
C PRO A 191 15.39 14.03 -1.28
N CYS A 192 15.29 12.71 -1.42
CA CYS A 192 14.06 12.03 -1.82
C CYS A 192 13.71 10.88 -0.86
N PHE A 193 12.45 10.84 -0.43
CA PHE A 193 11.86 9.75 0.32
C PHE A 193 10.87 9.07 -0.61
N PHE A 194 11.21 7.87 -1.08
CA PHE A 194 10.37 7.08 -1.98
C PHE A 194 9.57 6.08 -1.14
N TYR A 195 8.26 6.08 -1.31
CA TYR A 195 7.36 5.14 -0.67
C TYR A 195 6.71 4.22 -1.71
N PHE A 196 6.66 2.94 -1.36
CA PHE A 196 6.01 1.89 -2.12
C PHE A 196 5.15 1.05 -1.16
N TYR A 197 3.85 1.00 -1.41
CA TYR A 197 2.99 -0.02 -0.79
C TYR A 197 2.70 -1.15 -1.78
N SER A 198 3.77 -1.81 -2.24
CA SER A 198 3.74 -2.86 -3.27
C SER A 198 2.80 -2.54 -4.45
N PRO A 199 2.92 -1.35 -5.08
CA PRO A 199 1.93 -0.87 -6.06
C PRO A 199 1.98 -1.64 -7.39
N PHE A 200 3.16 -2.18 -7.72
CA PHE A 200 3.44 -2.90 -8.96
C PHE A 200 4.70 -3.75 -8.80
N HIS A 201 4.88 -4.71 -9.71
CA HIS A 201 6.00 -5.66 -9.73
C HIS A 201 6.58 -5.84 -11.13
N GLY A 202 7.63 -6.67 -11.26
CA GLY A 202 8.21 -7.01 -12.56
C GLY A 202 8.80 -5.82 -13.31
N GLN A 203 8.41 -5.66 -14.57
CA GLN A 203 9.03 -4.68 -15.48
C GLN A 203 8.77 -3.23 -15.07
N VAL A 204 7.57 -2.91 -14.55
CA VAL A 204 7.25 -1.56 -14.07
C VAL A 204 8.15 -1.20 -12.89
N LEU A 205 8.28 -2.10 -11.92
CA LEU A 205 9.15 -1.86 -10.77
C LEU A 205 10.63 -1.71 -11.19
N GLN A 206 11.11 -2.58 -12.09
CA GLN A 206 12.46 -2.48 -12.64
C GLN A 206 12.70 -1.10 -13.26
N ARG A 207 11.76 -0.64 -14.10
CA ARG A 207 11.86 0.65 -14.77
C ARG A 207 11.86 1.82 -13.79
N VAL A 208 11.02 1.77 -12.76
CA VAL A 208 11.00 2.79 -11.70
C VAL A 208 12.34 2.84 -10.96
N VAL A 209 12.90 1.69 -10.59
CA VAL A 209 14.22 1.64 -9.93
C VAL A 209 15.31 2.15 -10.87
N ASP A 210 15.23 1.86 -12.17
CA ASP A 210 16.17 2.40 -13.15
C ASP A 210 16.07 3.92 -13.26
N ASN A 211 14.87 4.49 -13.24
CA ASN A 211 14.67 5.95 -13.22
C ASN A 211 15.24 6.59 -11.94
N ILE A 212 15.04 5.95 -10.78
CA ILE A 212 15.63 6.41 -9.50
C ILE A 212 17.16 6.37 -9.59
N ARG A 213 17.73 5.26 -10.09
CA ARG A 213 19.18 5.11 -10.28
C ARG A 213 19.74 6.19 -11.19
N GLN A 214 19.15 6.37 -12.37
CA GLN A 214 19.58 7.37 -13.34
C GLN A 214 19.48 8.79 -12.76
N SER A 215 18.38 9.10 -12.06
CA SER A 215 18.21 10.38 -11.39
C SER A 215 19.29 10.61 -10.32
N TYR A 216 19.66 9.58 -9.56
CA TYR A 216 20.74 9.65 -8.57
C TYR A 216 22.12 9.85 -9.21
N GLU A 217 22.43 9.11 -10.27
CA GLU A 217 23.71 9.25 -11.01
C GLU A 217 23.88 10.68 -11.57
N GLN A 218 22.79 11.30 -12.03
CA GLN A 218 22.79 12.68 -12.51
C GLN A 218 22.91 13.72 -11.39
N SER A 219 22.36 13.42 -10.21
CA SER A 219 22.35 14.32 -9.05
C SER A 219 22.43 13.50 -7.76
N PRO A 220 23.65 13.16 -7.29
CA PRO A 220 23.85 12.40 -6.07
C PRO A 220 23.29 13.13 -4.85
N ARG A 221 22.47 12.44 -4.05
CA ARG A 221 21.74 13.03 -2.92
C ARG A 221 21.29 11.98 -1.90
N PRO A 222 20.96 12.38 -0.66
CA PRO A 222 20.34 11.48 0.30
C PRO A 222 19.01 10.92 -0.21
N MET A 223 18.85 9.60 -0.12
CA MET A 223 17.63 8.90 -0.49
C MET A 223 17.22 7.94 0.61
N VAL A 224 15.91 7.86 0.84
CA VAL A 224 15.28 6.83 1.65
C VAL A 224 14.26 6.12 0.79
N ILE A 225 14.27 4.80 0.79
CA ILE A 225 13.25 3.97 0.13
C ILE A 225 12.56 3.19 1.22
N LEU A 226 11.25 3.41 1.39
CA LEU A 226 10.39 2.63 2.27
C LEU A 226 9.49 1.75 1.39
N TYR A 227 9.72 0.44 1.43
CA TYR A 227 8.90 -0.55 0.75
C TYR A 227 8.07 -1.31 1.78
N SER A 228 6.78 -1.49 1.54
CA SER A 228 5.87 -2.21 2.43
C SER A 228 4.87 -3.09 1.67
N GLU A 229 4.47 -4.20 2.28
CA GLU A 229 3.55 -5.21 1.72
C GLU A 229 2.78 -5.86 2.88
N ASP A 230 1.50 -6.20 2.68
CA ASP A 230 0.61 -6.76 3.71
C ASP A 230 0.07 -8.16 3.38
N ARG A 231 0.25 -8.63 2.14
CA ARG A 231 -0.28 -9.91 1.66
C ARG A 231 0.68 -11.08 1.89
N ASN A 232 1.94 -10.79 2.20
CA ASN A 232 3.01 -11.79 2.29
C ASN A 232 3.09 -12.67 1.02
N THR A 233 2.73 -12.10 -0.13
CA THR A 233 2.72 -12.75 -1.45
C THR A 233 3.91 -12.35 -2.30
N ILE A 234 4.52 -11.21 -2.00
CA ILE A 234 5.63 -10.63 -2.74
C ILE A 234 6.76 -10.44 -1.74
N GLU A 235 7.91 -11.05 -2.03
CA GLU A 235 9.14 -10.79 -1.29
C GLU A 235 9.61 -9.36 -1.58
N ILE A 236 10.17 -8.69 -0.57
CA ILE A 236 10.75 -7.38 -0.75
C ILE A 236 11.88 -7.49 -1.80
N PRO A 237 11.88 -6.67 -2.85
CA PRO A 237 12.85 -6.76 -3.94
C PRO A 237 14.19 -6.11 -3.55
N VAL A 238 14.82 -6.61 -2.48
CA VAL A 238 16.09 -6.13 -1.91
C VAL A 238 17.16 -6.00 -2.99
N ALA A 239 17.36 -7.06 -3.77
CA ALA A 239 18.36 -7.11 -4.83
C ALA A 239 18.18 -6.01 -5.88
N LEU A 240 16.94 -5.56 -6.10
CA LEU A 240 16.66 -4.49 -7.04
C LEU A 240 17.04 -3.12 -6.45
N PHE A 241 16.66 -2.82 -5.21
CA PHE A 241 17.00 -1.53 -4.58
C PHE A 241 18.50 -1.38 -4.31
N GLU A 242 19.22 -2.47 -4.02
CA GLU A 242 20.67 -2.47 -3.85
C GLU A 242 21.45 -2.28 -5.16
N THR A 243 20.78 -2.30 -6.32
CA THR A 243 21.43 -1.91 -7.59
C THR A 243 21.64 -0.39 -7.71
N ILE A 244 21.01 0.42 -6.84
CA ILE A 244 21.24 1.85 -6.79
C ILE A 244 22.50 2.11 -5.96
N GLU A 245 23.51 2.75 -6.57
CA GLU A 245 24.81 2.96 -5.93
C GLU A 245 24.69 3.57 -4.52
N GLY A 246 25.38 2.96 -3.56
CA GLY A 246 25.41 3.37 -2.15
C GLY A 246 24.16 3.03 -1.34
N THR A 247 23.08 2.54 -1.97
CA THR A 247 21.84 2.15 -1.27
C THR A 247 22.02 0.78 -0.62
N LYS A 248 21.75 0.70 0.68
CA LYS A 248 21.79 -0.55 1.46
C LYS A 248 20.53 -0.72 2.29
N LEU A 249 20.18 -1.97 2.62
CA LEU A 249 19.13 -2.26 3.60
C LEU A 249 19.53 -1.71 4.98
N LEU A 250 18.73 -0.78 5.50
CA LEU A 250 18.86 -0.25 6.85
C LEU A 250 18.12 -1.14 7.85
N LYS A 251 16.86 -1.44 7.54
CA LYS A 251 15.96 -2.17 8.44
C LYS A 251 14.97 -2.99 7.63
N GLU A 252 14.74 -4.21 8.06
CA GLU A 252 13.54 -4.97 7.72
C GLU A 252 12.78 -5.28 9.02
N SER A 253 11.48 -5.07 9.03
CA SER A 253 10.67 -5.30 10.22
C SER A 253 9.21 -5.54 9.87
N THR A 254 8.42 -5.83 10.90
CA THR A 254 7.00 -6.08 10.78
C THR A 254 6.24 -5.13 11.69
N VAL A 255 5.30 -4.39 11.13
CA VAL A 255 4.28 -3.71 11.93
C VAL A 255 3.17 -4.70 12.19
N LEU A 256 3.06 -5.11 13.46
CA LEU A 256 1.94 -5.92 13.91
C LEU A 256 0.66 -5.09 13.85
N TYR A 257 -0.43 -5.77 13.49
CA TYR A 257 -1.82 -5.31 13.49
C TYR A 257 -2.05 -3.93 14.10
N ASP A 258 -2.38 -2.97 13.24
CA ASP A 258 -3.21 -1.86 13.66
C ASP A 258 -4.64 -2.17 13.24
N MET A 259 -5.66 -1.60 13.89
CA MET A 259 -7.06 -1.91 13.62
C MET A 259 -7.53 -1.65 12.15
N GLY A 260 -6.69 -1.11 11.26
CA GLY A 260 -6.84 -1.02 9.80
C GLY A 260 -6.01 -2.05 9.00
N ALA A 261 -4.85 -2.49 9.49
CA ALA A 261 -4.06 -3.58 8.90
C ALA A 261 -4.59 -4.97 9.33
N LEU A 262 -5.22 -5.69 8.40
CA LEU A 262 -5.88 -6.98 8.69
C LEU A 262 -4.90 -8.14 8.90
N THR A 263 -3.69 -7.97 8.38
CA THR A 263 -2.53 -8.85 8.44
C THR A 263 -1.31 -8.04 8.88
N PRO A 264 -0.29 -8.67 9.47
CA PRO A 264 0.98 -8.00 9.74
C PRO A 264 1.56 -7.43 8.44
N MET A 265 2.03 -6.18 8.48
CA MET A 265 2.70 -5.55 7.36
C MET A 265 4.21 -5.72 7.49
N ILE A 266 4.83 -6.28 6.46
CA ILE A 266 6.29 -6.34 6.36
C ILE A 266 6.75 -5.06 5.66
N TYR A 267 7.84 -4.48 6.15
CA TYR A 267 8.45 -3.34 5.50
C TYR A 267 9.97 -3.38 5.56
N ALA A 268 10.59 -2.81 4.54
CA ALA A 268 12.02 -2.57 4.47
C ALA A 268 12.32 -1.10 4.21
N VAL A 269 13.38 -0.63 4.84
CA VAL A 269 13.94 0.71 4.66
C VAL A 269 15.32 0.56 4.05
N PHE A 270 15.54 1.20 2.91
CA PHE A 270 16.85 1.31 2.28
C PHE A 270 17.31 2.77 2.30
N THR A 271 18.61 2.99 2.41
CA THR A 271 19.18 4.33 2.42
C THR A 271 20.60 4.32 1.87
N ASN A 272 20.98 5.40 1.20
CA ASN A 272 22.38 5.70 0.88
C ASN A 272 22.98 6.73 1.85
N ASN A 273 22.22 7.17 2.85
CA ASN A 273 22.69 8.12 3.84
C ASN A 273 23.43 7.39 4.96
N GLU A 274 24.75 7.43 4.94
CA GLU A 274 25.60 6.79 5.95
C GLU A 274 25.40 7.31 7.37
N ALA A 275 24.86 8.53 7.52
CA ALA A 275 24.52 9.09 8.83
C ALA A 275 23.29 8.41 9.47
N MET A 276 22.49 7.68 8.69
CA MET A 276 21.44 6.81 9.21
C MET A 276 22.02 5.45 9.55
N GLN A 277 22.62 5.32 10.74
CA GLN A 277 22.91 4.02 11.35
C GLN A 277 21.87 3.74 12.43
N ILE A 278 21.36 2.51 12.47
CA ILE A 278 20.51 2.07 13.58
C ILE A 278 21.41 2.03 14.82
N VAL A 279 21.06 2.83 15.85
CA VAL A 279 21.52 2.56 17.20
C VAL A 279 20.76 1.29 17.63
N GLU A 280 21.49 0.17 17.72
CA GLU A 280 20.96 -1.13 18.17
C GLU A 280 20.22 -1.03 19.51
#